data_AF-A0A8S0UM91-F1
#
_entry.id   AF-A0A8S0UM91-F1
#
_cell.length_a   1.000
_cell.length_b   1.000
_cell.length_c   1.000
_cell.angle_alpha   90.00
_cell.angle_beta   90.00
_cell.angle_gamma   90.00
#
_symmetry.space_group_name_H-M   'P 1'
#
loop_
_entity.id
_entity.type
_entity.pdbx_description
1 polymer ?
#
loop_
_entity_poly.entity_id
_entity_poly.type
_entity_poly.pdbx_seq_one_letter_code
_entity_poly.pdbx_strand_id
1 'polypeptide(L)'
;MVDNFKLPFRMLCQKYGAQAAYTPMLHSEIFPETKKCRTQEFTTCKEDRPLFVQFCMNDPDVLLEATQRVEPYCDYVDISFG
;
A
#
# COMPACT_ATOMS: atom_id res chain seq x y z
N MET A 1 -0.06 -5.01 -12.05
CA MET A 1 -1.46 -4.53 -12.23
C MET A 1 -1.65 -3.40 -11.22
N VAL A 2 -1.39 -2.15 -11.61
CA VAL A 2 -1.15 -1.04 -10.66
C VAL A 2 -2.44 -0.39 -10.18
N ASP A 3 -3.46 -0.23 -11.04
CA ASP A 3 -4.71 0.45 -10.65
C ASP A 3 -5.83 -0.43 -10.08
N ASN A 4 -5.77 -1.75 -10.28
CA ASN A 4 -6.92 -2.61 -10.02
C ASN A 4 -7.00 -3.16 -8.59
N PHE A 5 -5.98 -2.94 -7.74
CA PHE A 5 -5.94 -3.41 -6.36
C PHE A 5 -6.35 -2.35 -5.33
N LYS A 6 -7.09 -1.33 -5.75
CA LYS A 6 -7.63 -0.31 -4.83
C LYS A 6 -8.61 -0.95 -3.84
N LEU A 7 -8.85 -0.25 -2.73
CA LEU A 7 -9.61 -0.76 -1.57
C LEU A 7 -10.90 -1.55 -1.93
N PRO A 8 -11.78 -1.09 -2.85
CA PRO A 8 -13.00 -1.83 -3.17
C PRO A 8 -12.75 -3.25 -3.69
N PHE A 9 -11.67 -3.43 -4.47
CA PHE A 9 -11.31 -4.75 -4.99
C PHE A 9 -10.73 -5.65 -3.89
N ARG A 10 -9.91 -5.11 -2.99
CA ARG A 10 -9.39 -5.87 -1.84
C ARG A 10 -10.51 -6.36 -0.93
N MET A 11 -11.47 -5.49 -0.63
CA MET A 11 -12.66 -5.84 0.14
C MET A 11 -13.50 -6.93 -0.56
N LEU A 12 -13.62 -6.85 -1.88
CA LEU A 12 -14.31 -7.89 -2.66
C LEU A 12 -13.59 -9.23 -2.52
N CYS A 13 -12.27 -9.28 -2.72
CA CYS A 13 -11.50 -10.52 -2.59
C CYS A 13 -11.57 -11.12 -1.19
N GLN A 14 -11.47 -10.29 -0.14
CA GLN A 14 -11.61 -10.75 1.24
C GLN A 14 -12.99 -11.31 1.52
N LYS A 15 -14.06 -10.72 0.96
CA LYS A 15 -15.42 -11.26 1.05
C LYS A 15 -15.54 -12.66 0.45
N TYR A 16 -14.74 -12.99 -0.57
CA TYR A 16 -14.69 -14.32 -1.18
C TYR A 16 -13.63 -15.25 -0.57
N GLY A 17 -13.04 -14.89 0.58
CA GLY A 17 -12.15 -15.76 1.34
C GLY A 17 -10.65 -15.50 1.15
N ALA A 18 -10.25 -14.39 0.53
CA ALA A 18 -8.84 -14.00 0.53
C ALA A 18 -8.36 -13.72 1.96
N GLN A 19 -7.24 -14.32 2.35
CA GLN A 19 -6.69 -14.24 3.71
C GLN A 19 -5.81 -13.01 3.93
N ALA A 20 -5.33 -12.39 2.86
CA ALA A 20 -4.49 -11.22 2.87
C ALA A 20 -4.70 -10.41 1.59
N ALA A 21 -4.41 -9.11 1.63
CA ALA A 21 -4.48 -8.25 0.47
C ALA A 21 -3.22 -7.39 0.31
N TYR A 22 -2.90 -7.06 -0.94
CA TYR A 22 -1.79 -6.19 -1.30
C TYR A 22 -2.31 -4.85 -1.80
N THR A 23 -1.66 -3.75 -1.43
CA THR A 23 -1.90 -2.46 -2.06
C THR A 23 -1.42 -2.45 -3.51
N PRO A 24 -1.91 -1.52 -4.33
CA PRO A 24 -1.14 -1.04 -5.48
C PRO A 24 0.32 -0.78 -5.10
N MET A 25 1.22 -1.00 -6.06
CA MET A 25 2.62 -0.66 -5.90
C MET A 25 2.75 0.85 -5.71
N LEU A 26 3.23 1.27 -4.54
CA LEU A 26 3.44 2.67 -4.20
C LEU A 26 4.85 3.08 -4.60
N HIS A 27 4.96 4.17 -5.36
CA HIS A 27 6.25 4.80 -5.62
C HIS A 27 6.69 5.60 -4.39
N SER A 28 7.78 5.16 -3.77
CA SER A 28 8.29 5.77 -2.54
C SER A 28 8.73 7.22 -2.68
N GLU A 29 9.14 7.67 -3.87
CA GLU A 29 9.52 9.05 -4.12
C GLU A 29 8.30 9.98 -4.20
N ILE A 30 7.19 9.50 -4.77
CA ILE A 30 5.98 10.29 -5.02
C ILE A 30 5.03 10.27 -3.82
N PHE A 31 5.05 9.17 -3.05
CA PHE A 31 4.17 8.95 -1.91
C PHE A 31 4.32 10.00 -0.76
N PRO A 32 5.53 10.47 -0.42
CA PRO A 32 5.78 11.53 0.56
C PRO A 32 5.29 12.91 0.14
N GLU A 33 5.38 13.24 -1.15
CA GLU A 33 5.43 14.63 -1.62
C GLU A 33 4.14 15.41 -1.31
N THR A 34 2.97 14.80 -1.56
CA THR A 34 1.70 15.52 -1.45
C THR A 34 0.61 14.68 -0.79
N LYS A 35 -0.05 15.24 0.22
CA LYS A 35 -1.18 14.61 0.94
C LYS A 35 -2.34 14.18 0.02
N LYS A 36 -2.54 14.93 -1.08
CA LYS A 36 -3.55 14.63 -2.11
C LYS A 36 -3.20 13.36 -2.90
N CYS A 37 -1.96 13.25 -3.40
CA CYS A 37 -1.47 12.04 -4.06
C CYS A 37 -1.53 10.83 -3.12
N ARG A 38 -1.12 10.99 -1.86
CA ARG A 38 -1.20 9.91 -0.87
C ARG A 38 -2.61 9.37 -0.68
N THR A 39 -3.61 10.25 -0.61
CA THR A 39 -5.01 9.83 -0.42
C THR A 39 -5.60 9.17 -1.67
N GLN A 40 -5.11 9.54 -2.85
CA GLN A 40 -5.54 8.92 -4.12
C GLN A 40 -4.91 7.54 -4.34
N GLU A 41 -3.63 7.39 -4.03
CA GLU A 41 -2.88 6.15 -4.24
C GLU A 41 -3.08 5.14 -3.10
N PHE A 42 -3.25 5.61 -1.87
CA PHE A 42 -3.41 4.77 -0.69
C PHE A 42 -4.68 5.13 0.09
N THR A 43 -5.64 4.21 0.07
CA THR A 43 -6.83 4.21 0.94
C THR A 43 -6.96 2.84 1.57
N THR A 44 -7.32 2.79 2.85
CA THR A 44 -7.54 1.54 3.61
C THR A 44 -8.67 1.72 4.64
N CYS A 45 -9.15 0.64 5.24
CA CYS A 45 -10.11 0.62 6.34
C CYS A 45 -9.72 -0.43 7.40
N LYS A 46 -10.44 -0.49 8.52
CA LYS A 46 -10.09 -1.40 9.63
C LYS A 46 -10.25 -2.87 9.24
N GLU A 47 -11.17 -3.14 8.34
CA GLU A 47 -11.52 -4.46 7.83
C GLU A 47 -10.54 -4.94 6.76
N ASP A 48 -9.70 -4.06 6.19
CA ASP A 48 -8.73 -4.36 5.14
C ASP A 48 -7.49 -5.12 5.65
N ARG A 49 -7.58 -5.72 6.84
CA ARG A 49 -6.47 -6.43 7.49
C ARG A 49 -6.65 -7.96 7.41
N PRO A 50 -5.57 -8.72 7.15
CA PRO A 50 -4.18 -8.27 7.10
C PRO A 50 -3.78 -7.63 5.76
N LEU A 51 -3.09 -6.48 5.83
CA LEU A 51 -2.70 -5.67 4.68
C LEU A 51 -1.17 -5.66 4.47
N PHE A 52 -0.77 -5.95 3.23
CA PHE A 52 0.59 -5.79 2.73
C PHE A 52 0.69 -4.52 1.91
N VAL A 53 1.60 -3.62 2.28
CA VAL A 53 1.92 -2.42 1.50
C VAL A 53 3.16 -2.67 0.68
N GLN A 54 3.02 -2.62 -0.65
CA GLN A 54 4.14 -2.82 -1.57
C GLN A 54 4.72 -1.49 -2.02
N PHE A 55 6.04 -1.34 -1.86
CA PHE A 55 6.78 -0.19 -2.36
C PHE A 55 7.70 -0.52 -3.53
N CYS A 56 7.83 0.43 -4.44
CA CYS A 56 8.89 0.49 -5.44
C CYS A 56 9.80 1.68 -5.14
N MET A 57 11.12 1.43 -5.15
CA MET A 57 12.11 2.40 -4.71
C MET A 57 13.51 2.10 -5.20
N ASN A 58 14.30 3.16 -5.22
CA ASN A 58 15.72 3.11 -5.55
C ASN A 58 16.60 3.51 -4.35
N ASP A 59 16.02 4.15 -3.33
CA ASP A 59 16.75 4.73 -2.21
C ASP A 59 16.21 4.23 -0.84
N PRO A 60 17.07 3.72 0.05
CA PRO A 60 16.67 3.18 1.35
C PRO A 60 16.22 4.25 2.36
N ASP A 61 16.70 5.49 2.27
CA ASP A 61 16.30 6.57 3.17
C ASP A 61 14.87 7.02 2.84
N VAL A 62 14.55 7.08 1.54
CA VAL A 62 13.19 7.37 1.04
C VAL A 62 12.21 6.25 1.42
N LEU A 63 12.64 4.98 1.37
CA LEU A 63 11.86 3.84 1.88
C LEU A 63 11.48 4.02 3.35
N LEU A 64 12.45 4.38 4.19
CA LEU A 64 12.21 4.54 5.62
C LEU A 64 11.18 5.62 5.90
N GLU A 65 11.27 6.75 5.21
CA GLU A 65 10.33 7.86 5.36
C GLU A 65 8.92 7.52 4.84
N ALA A 66 8.83 6.74 3.77
CA ALA A 66 7.56 6.28 3.21
C ALA A 66 6.89 5.22 4.12
N THR A 67 7.67 4.29 4.67
CA THR A 67 7.18 3.22 5.55
C THR A 67 6.64 3.75 6.87
N GLN A 68 7.32 4.70 7.50
CA GLN A 68 6.84 5.36 8.73
C GLN A 68 5.45 6.00 8.56
N ARG A 69 5.10 6.43 7.34
CA ARG A 69 3.77 7.00 7.06
C ARG A 69 2.67 5.96 6.88
N VAL A 70 3.01 4.73 6.48
CA VAL A 70 2.04 3.64 6.30
C VAL A 70 2.01 2.65 7.46
N GLU A 71 3.01 2.67 8.34
CA GLU A 71 3.12 1.84 9.54
C GLU A 71 1.79 1.69 10.33
N PRO A 72 1.05 2.76 10.67
CA PRO A 72 -0.20 2.60 11.44
C PRO A 72 -1.34 1.95 10.64
N TYR A 73 -1.20 1.84 9.32
CA TYR A 73 -2.25 1.44 8.39
C TYR A 73 -2.05 0.04 7.79
N CYS A 74 -0.90 -0.59 8.03
CA CYS A 74 -0.58 -1.91 7.45
C CYS A 74 -0.02 -2.87 8.51
N ASP A 75 -0.01 -4.15 8.16
CA ASP A 75 0.55 -5.20 9.01
C ASP A 75 1.91 -5.69 8.48
N TYR A 76 2.14 -5.51 7.18
CA TYR A 76 3.37 -5.91 6.49
C TYR A 76 3.79 -4.88 5.45
N VAL A 77 5.10 -4.75 5.27
CA VAL A 77 5.73 -3.96 4.20
C VAL A 77 6.47 -4.91 3.28
N ASP A 78 6.22 -4.78 1.98
CA ASP A 78 6.86 -5.53 0.90
C ASP A 78 7.65 -4.59 -0.02
N ILE A 79 8.75 -5.08 -0.58
CA ILE A 79 9.60 -4.35 -1.53
C ILE A 79 9.53 -5.08 -2.86
N SER A 80 9.03 -4.40 -3.89
CA SER A 80 8.95 -4.97 -5.23
C SER A 80 10.29 -4.86 -5.96
N PHE A 81 10.87 -6.00 -6.35
CA PHE A 81 12.06 -6.10 -7.22
C PHE A 81 11.72 -6.60 -8.64
N GLY A 82 10.43 -6.62 -9.00
CA GLY A 82 9.92 -7.14 -10.27
C GLY A 82 10.13 -6.22 -11.47
#